data_AF-A0A2N0ZB70-F1
#
_entry.id   AF-A0A2N0ZB70-F1
#
_cell.length_a   1.000
_cell.length_b   1.000
_cell.length_c   1.000
_cell.angle_alpha   90.00
_cell.angle_beta   90.00
_cell.angle_gamma   90.00
#
_symmetry.space_group_name_H-M   'P 1'
#
loop_
_entity.id
_entity.type
_entity.pdbx_description
1 polymer ?
#
loop_
_entity_poly.entity_id
_entity_poly.type
_entity_poly.pdbx_seq_one_letter_code
_entity_poly.pdbx_strand_id
1 'polypeptide(L)'
;MNNGQAAVSEHISLERLWSKLNEVCQLFGVEVTENKSFIDLWTECVEYIDPEVLLGVKERIVGSDILSSQMAKTVEERLQQLNKC
;
A
#
# COMPACT_ATOMS: atom_id res chain seq x y z
N MET A 1 -7.94 -33.86 17.14
CA MET A 1 -7.09 -33.99 15.93
C MET A 1 -7.63 -33.05 14.87
N ASN A 2 -6.71 -32.33 14.22
CA ASN A 2 -6.86 -31.43 13.07
C ASN A 2 -7.46 -30.02 13.30
N ASN A 3 -6.54 -29.16 13.69
CA ASN A 3 -6.47 -27.71 13.50
C ASN A 3 -7.04 -27.24 12.15
N GLY A 4 -8.19 -26.57 12.21
CA GLY A 4 -8.68 -25.69 11.16
C GLY A 4 -8.30 -24.25 11.44
N GLN A 5 -7.02 -23.97 11.74
CA GLN A 5 -6.50 -22.61 11.64
C GLN A 5 -6.37 -22.32 10.15
N ALA A 6 -7.41 -21.72 9.57
CA ALA A 6 -7.25 -20.96 8.35
C ALA A 6 -6.25 -19.85 8.68
N ALA A 7 -4.97 -20.11 8.41
CA ALA A 7 -3.98 -19.06 8.31
C ALA A 7 -4.44 -18.19 7.15
N VAL A 8 -5.24 -17.17 7.46
CA VAL A 8 -5.56 -16.10 6.53
C VAL A 8 -4.22 -15.49 6.21
N SER A 9 -3.66 -15.86 5.06
CA SER A 9 -2.40 -15.33 4.59
C SER A 9 -2.58 -13.81 4.51
N GLU A 10 -1.98 -13.09 5.46
CA GLU A 10 -2.00 -11.62 5.54
C GLU A 10 -1.19 -10.96 4.41
N HIS A 11 -0.82 -11.73 3.39
CA HIS A 11 -0.31 -11.22 2.14
C HIS A 11 -1.45 -10.56 1.37
N ILE A 12 -1.58 -9.25 1.54
CA ILE A 12 -2.27 -8.43 0.57
C ILE A 12 -1.37 -8.38 -0.66
N SER A 13 -1.78 -9.03 -1.76
CA SER A 13 -1.10 -8.90 -3.04
C SER A 13 -1.20 -7.47 -3.57
N LEU A 14 -0.22 -7.04 -4.35
CA LEU A 14 -0.22 -5.73 -5.00
C LEU A 14 -1.44 -5.54 -5.90
N GLU A 15 -1.91 -6.62 -6.53
CA GLU A 15 -3.17 -6.63 -7.27
C GLU A 15 -4.36 -6.25 -6.40
N ARG A 16 -4.36 -6.66 -5.12
CA ARG A 16 -5.43 -6.34 -4.17
C ARG A 16 -5.31 -4.91 -3.64
N LEU A 17 -4.10 -4.39 -3.46
CA LEU A 17 -3.88 -2.95 -3.18
C LEU A 17 -4.32 -2.10 -4.36
N TRP A 18 -3.93 -2.47 -5.57
CA TRP A 18 -4.34 -1.84 -6.81
C TRP A 18 -5.86 -1.85 -6.99
N SER A 19 -6.50 -3.01 -6.79
CA SER A 19 -7.96 -3.14 -6.82
C SER A 19 -8.64 -2.21 -5.82
N LYS A 20 -8.13 -2.16 -4.57
CA LYS A 20 -8.67 -1.25 -3.55
C LYS A 20 -8.44 0.22 -3.87
N LEU A 21 -7.28 0.58 -4.40
CA LEU A 21 -7.01 1.95 -4.80
C LEU A 21 -7.93 2.36 -5.96
N ASN A 22 -8.11 1.48 -6.95
CA ASN A 22 -9.06 1.69 -8.04
C ASN A 22 -10.50 1.83 -7.53
N GLU A 23 -10.94 0.99 -6.58
CA GLU A 23 -12.26 1.12 -5.95
C GLU A 23 -12.43 2.49 -5.29
N VAL A 24 -11.42 2.94 -4.54
CA VAL A 24 -11.42 4.27 -3.89
C VAL A 24 -11.45 5.38 -4.95
N CYS A 25 -10.62 5.31 -5.98
CA CYS A 25 -10.59 6.29 -7.05
C CYS A 25 -11.92 6.36 -7.83
N GLN A 26 -12.58 5.22 -8.08
CA GLN A 26 -13.92 5.20 -8.67
C GLN A 26 -14.96 5.90 -7.80
N LEU A 27 -14.91 5.75 -6.47
CA LEU A 27 -15.82 6.47 -5.56
C LEU A 27 -15.64 8.00 -5.64
N PHE A 28 -14.44 8.47 -5.94
CA PHE A 28 -14.11 9.89 -6.09
C PHE A 28 -14.12 10.39 -7.55
N GLY A 29 -14.46 9.53 -8.52
CA GLY A 29 -14.50 9.90 -9.95
C GLY A 29 -13.12 10.13 -10.59
N VAL A 30 -12.07 9.53 -10.03
CA VAL A 30 -10.68 9.62 -10.49
C VAL A 30 -10.31 8.36 -11.28
N GLU A 31 -9.72 8.51 -12.46
CA GLU A 31 -9.25 7.39 -13.29
C GLU A 31 -7.74 7.15 -13.05
N VAL A 32 -7.38 5.92 -12.65
CA VAL A 32 -5.98 5.53 -12.46
C VAL A 32 -5.42 4.97 -13.77
N THR A 33 -4.50 5.72 -14.39
CA THR A 33 -3.69 5.28 -15.53
C THR A 33 -2.41 4.58 -15.05
N GLU A 34 -2.06 3.46 -15.70
CA GLU A 34 -1.17 2.37 -15.24
C GLU A 34 0.24 2.72 -14.72
N ASN A 35 0.72 3.97 -14.72
CA ASN A 35 2.12 4.23 -14.32
C ASN A 35 2.40 5.53 -13.54
N LYS A 36 1.74 6.66 -13.83
CA LYS A 36 2.03 7.93 -13.12
C LYS A 36 1.03 8.23 -12.01
N SER A 37 -0.26 8.07 -12.31
CA SER A 37 -1.32 8.40 -11.35
C SER A 37 -1.32 7.47 -10.12
N PHE A 38 -0.86 6.23 -10.24
CA PHE A 38 -0.87 5.31 -9.10
C PHE A 38 0.13 5.68 -8.00
N ILE A 39 1.37 6.04 -8.34
CA ILE A 39 2.37 6.42 -7.33
C ILE A 39 2.02 7.78 -6.70
N ASP A 40 1.47 8.70 -7.48
CA ASP A 40 1.00 9.99 -6.97
C ASP A 40 -0.17 9.77 -5.98
N LEU A 41 -1.17 8.98 -6.35
CA LEU A 41 -2.30 8.62 -5.47
C LEU A 41 -1.86 7.81 -4.24
N TRP A 42 -0.89 6.90 -4.41
CA TRP A 42 -0.29 6.16 -3.30
C TRP A 42 0.40 7.11 -2.32
N THR A 43 1.13 8.10 -2.83
CA THR A 43 1.81 9.11 -2.02
C THR A 43 0.81 9.92 -1.23
N GLU A 44 -0.26 10.41 -1.86
CA GLU A 44 -1.36 11.09 -1.17
C GLU A 44 -1.97 10.21 -0.07
N CYS A 45 -2.27 8.94 -0.36
CA CYS A 45 -2.84 8.02 0.63
C CYS A 45 -1.91 7.84 1.84
N VAL A 46 -0.62 7.63 1.61
CA VAL A 46 0.39 7.43 2.65
C VAL A 46 0.54 8.64 3.57
N GLU A 47 0.28 9.86 3.08
CA GLU A 47 0.33 11.07 3.92
C GLU A 47 -0.70 11.07 5.06
N TYR A 48 -1.88 10.48 4.82
CA TYR A 48 -3.01 10.47 5.76
C TYR A 48 -3.18 9.17 6.56
N ILE A 49 -2.36 8.14 6.29
CA ILE A 49 -2.42 6.86 7.03
C ILE A 49 -1.64 6.96 8.34
N ASP A 50 -2.18 6.34 9.40
CA ASP A 50 -1.54 6.27 10.70
C ASP A 50 -0.16 5.57 10.65
N PRO A 51 0.83 6.03 11.44
CA PRO A 51 2.18 5.47 11.43
C PRO A 51 2.24 3.97 11.71
N GLU A 52 1.42 3.47 12.64
CA GLU A 52 1.33 2.04 12.97
C GLU A 52 0.84 1.20 11.80
N VAL A 53 -0.10 1.74 11.02
CA VAL A 53 -0.63 1.10 9.81
C VAL A 53 0.42 1.12 8.70
N LEU A 54 1.15 2.23 8.55
CA LEU A 54 2.26 2.34 7.58
C LEU A 54 3.38 1.32 7.83
N LEU A 55 3.73 1.06 9.09
CA LEU A 55 4.71 0.02 9.45
C LEU A 55 4.24 -1.36 8.97
N GLY A 56 2.99 -1.72 9.23
CA GLY A 56 2.43 -2.99 8.76
C GLY A 56 2.31 -3.07 7.23
N VAL A 57 2.04 -1.95 6.55
CA VAL A 57 2.03 -1.88 5.08
C VAL A 57 3.43 -2.10 4.51
N LYS A 58 4.47 -1.46 5.07
CA LYS A 58 5.86 -1.63 4.62
C LYS A 58 6.30 -3.09 4.66
N GLU A 59 5.98 -3.81 5.74
CA GLU A 59 6.34 -5.23 5.91
C GLU A 59 5.59 -6.15 4.94
N ARG A 60 4.44 -5.70 4.42
CA ARG A 60 3.56 -6.48 3.52
C ARG A 60 3.78 -6.18 2.04
N ILE A 61 4.44 -5.08 1.68
CA ILE A 61 4.86 -4.83 0.30
C ILE A 61 6.00 -5.79 -0.04
N VAL A 62 5.62 -6.92 -0.64
CA VAL A 62 6.55 -7.96 -1.07
C VAL A 62 6.51 -8.04 -2.60
N GLY A 63 7.50 -7.43 -3.25
CA GLY A 63 7.62 -7.42 -4.71
C GLY A 63 8.97 -6.89 -5.16
N SER A 64 9.53 -7.46 -6.23
CA SER A 64 10.82 -7.07 -6.79
C SER A 64 10.69 -6.21 -8.04
N ASP A 65 9.47 -5.86 -8.44
CA ASP A 65 9.23 -4.99 -9.57
C ASP A 65 9.39 -3.50 -9.19
N ILE A 66 9.44 -2.66 -10.23
CA ILE A 66 9.68 -1.22 -10.09
C ILE A 66 8.55 -0.55 -9.29
N LEU A 67 7.30 -0.98 -9.46
CA LEU A 67 6.15 -0.38 -8.79
C LEU A 67 6.17 -0.69 -7.30
N SER A 68 6.40 -1.95 -6.93
CA SER A 68 6.58 -2.38 -5.53
C SER A 68 7.69 -1.61 -4.83
N SER A 69 8.83 -1.44 -5.53
CA SER A 69 9.98 -0.71 -5.01
C SER A 69 9.65 0.76 -4.76
N GLN A 70 8.90 1.39 -5.66
CA GLN A 70 8.46 2.79 -5.51
C GLN A 70 7.45 2.93 -4.37
N MET A 71 6.47 2.03 -4.24
CA MET A 71 5.49 2.05 -3.15
C MET A 71 6.16 1.91 -1.78
N ALA A 72 7.07 0.95 -1.64
CA ALA A 72 7.81 0.72 -0.40
C ALA A 72 8.64 1.94 -0.02
N LYS A 73 9.27 2.59 -1.02
CA LYS A 73 10.04 3.81 -0.82
C LYS A 73 9.17 4.96 -0.30
N THR A 74 7.99 5.19 -0.87
CA THR A 74 7.06 6.24 -0.42
C THR A 74 6.66 6.06 1.05
N VAL A 75 6.38 4.82 1.47
CA VAL A 75 6.06 4.50 2.88
C VAL A 75 7.26 4.76 3.79
N GLU A 76 8.46 4.36 3.36
CA GLU A 76 9.68 4.59 4.13
C GLU A 76 9.99 6.09 4.29
N GLU A 77 9.85 6.89 3.22
CA GLU A 77 10.05 8.33 3.27
C GLU A 77 9.07 8.99 4.25
N ARG A 78 7.79 8.58 4.25
CA ARG A 78 6.79 9.11 5.19
C ARG A 78 7.10 8.74 6.63
N LEU A 79 7.43 7.48 6.92
CA LEU A 79 7.83 7.04 8.26
C LEU A 79 9.05 7.80 8.77
N GLN A 80 10.03 8.07 7.91
CA GLN A 80 11.20 8.89 8.26
C GLN A 80 10.84 10.34 8.58
N GLN A 81 9.87 10.93 7.86
CA GLN A 81 9.39 12.29 8.17
C GLN A 81 8.70 12.33 9.54
N LEU A 82 7.84 11.36 9.82
CA LEU A 82 7.11 11.27 11.09
C LEU A 82 8.04 11.08 12.29
N ASN A 83 9.14 10.32 12.13
CA ASN A 83 10.13 10.12 13.18
C ASN A 83 11.07 11.31 13.42
N LYS A 84 11.06 12.33 12.53
CA LYS A 84 11.87 13.55 12.66
C LYS A 84 11.12 14.70 13.33
N CYS A 85 9.82 14.54 13.60
CA CYS A 85 8.98 15.46 14.36
C CYS A 85 8.85 14.99 15.81
#